data_AF-A0A1X7H622-F1
#
_entry.id   AF-A0A1X7H622-F1
#
_cell.length_a   1.000
_cell.length_b   1.000
_cell.length_c   1.000
_cell.angle_alpha   90.00
_cell.angle_beta   90.00
_cell.angle_gamma   90.00
#
_symmetry.space_group_name_H-M   'P 1'
#
loop_
_entity.id
_entity.type
_entity.pdbx_description
1 polymer ?
#
loop_
_entity_poly.entity_id
_entity_poly.type
_entity_poly.pdbx_seq_one_letter_code
_entity_poly.pdbx_strand_id
1 'polypeptide(L)'
;MRRTIIRTIFAAVLGTTIAAGGAAQAQMPTAATDTAVVLGQPLTLNLGVPPAGTDCATQAAMLNAQALVLVANGQTIPGARASFGCSAKGELVGTASTSISGNGDDAAQRRAAWQTAFSGFFSLAGAKTLPVAFGPATGGMTTTPKMVSIQGASDRDLGLAALWFALVAALFLVAFFRHFGRTDAITPIAGVPMPANYRAPYSLARFQLLWWSGIVTASYVAILTITGSMDTITTGTMALMGIVGGTSVLAAFQDRRPSDDDTRRHQHAAAYLAAAAATPPDQTAMAASLAEVYPPSQGLLPDLLSDAAGYNIHRLQLLAWTGVLGITFLYEVTRTLGMPELSANLLALTGISNGTYFGFKMQEQQVPTPTGTA
;
A
#
# COMPACT_ATOMS: atom_id res chain seq x y z
N MET A 1 -3.82 -20.13 15.75
CA MET A 1 -3.60 -19.25 16.92
C MET A 1 -3.23 -17.80 16.54
N ARG A 2 -2.21 -17.54 15.73
CA ARG A 2 -1.76 -16.17 15.38
C ARG A 2 -2.85 -15.29 14.72
N ARG A 3 -3.61 -15.85 13.78
CA ARG A 3 -4.77 -15.19 13.13
C ARG A 3 -5.90 -14.82 14.10
N THR A 4 -6.18 -15.66 15.09
CA THR A 4 -7.24 -15.45 16.09
C THR A 4 -6.86 -14.32 17.04
N ILE A 5 -5.61 -14.29 17.50
CA ILE A 5 -5.09 -13.26 18.42
C ILE A 5 -5.13 -11.87 17.77
N ILE A 6 -4.73 -11.76 16.50
CA ILE A 6 -4.75 -10.50 15.74
C ILE A 6 -6.18 -9.98 15.58
N ARG A 7 -7.14 -10.86 15.26
CA ARG A 7 -8.57 -10.50 15.17
C ARG A 7 -9.12 -10.00 16.51
N THR A 8 -8.73 -10.62 17.64
CA THR A 8 -9.11 -10.13 18.97
C THR A 8 -8.52 -8.78 19.32
N ILE A 9 -7.28 -8.48 18.92
CA ILE A 9 -6.65 -7.18 19.20
C ILE A 9 -7.35 -6.07 18.40
N PHE A 10 -7.61 -6.28 17.10
CA PHE A 10 -8.32 -5.29 16.28
C PHE A 10 -9.78 -5.09 16.71
N ALA A 11 -10.47 -6.14 17.15
CA ALA A 11 -11.83 -6.03 17.70
C ALA A 11 -11.89 -5.34 19.07
N ALA A 12 -10.85 -5.52 19.90
CA ALA A 12 -10.74 -4.87 21.20
C ALA A 12 -10.52 -3.35 21.07
N VAL A 13 -9.78 -2.89 20.04
CA VAL A 13 -9.59 -1.45 19.77
C VAL A 13 -10.90 -0.76 19.34
N LEU A 14 -11.88 -1.51 18.81
CA LEU A 14 -13.19 -1.02 18.37
C LEU A 14 -14.31 -1.13 19.43
N GLY A 15 -14.02 -1.53 20.67
CA GLY A 15 -15.02 -1.64 21.74
C GLY A 15 -16.07 -2.74 21.50
N THR A 16 -15.87 -3.63 20.53
CA THR A 16 -16.73 -4.79 20.31
C THR A 16 -16.22 -5.94 21.17
N THR A 17 -16.83 -6.15 22.33
CA THR A 17 -16.51 -7.26 23.23
C THR A 17 -16.72 -8.59 22.53
N ILE A 18 -15.64 -9.32 22.27
CA ILE A 18 -15.69 -10.73 21.92
C ILE A 18 -15.95 -11.49 23.22
N ALA A 19 -17.13 -12.10 23.34
CA ALA A 19 -17.41 -13.06 24.40
C ALA A 19 -16.42 -14.23 24.27
N ALA A 20 -15.51 -14.36 25.23
CA ALA A 20 -14.62 -15.49 25.37
C ALA A 20 -15.43 -16.71 25.84
N GLY A 21 -15.60 -17.68 24.95
CA GLY A 21 -16.17 -18.99 25.25
C GLY A 21 -15.17 -20.10 24.90
N GLY A 22 -14.48 -20.60 25.93
CA GLY A 22 -14.18 -22.02 26.20
C GLY A 22 -13.60 -22.95 25.12
N ALA A 23 -12.41 -23.44 25.45
CA ALA A 23 -11.87 -24.78 25.17
C ALA A 23 -11.42 -25.17 23.74
N ALA A 24 -10.18 -25.65 23.70
CA ALA A 24 -9.55 -26.29 22.55
C ALA A 24 -10.23 -27.63 22.22
N GLN A 25 -10.73 -27.77 21.00
CA GLN A 25 -10.82 -29.06 20.31
C GLN A 25 -10.37 -28.87 18.86
N ALA A 26 -9.40 -29.68 18.45
CA ALA A 26 -9.03 -29.85 17.05
C ALA A 26 -10.19 -30.57 16.35
N GLN A 27 -11.19 -29.81 15.90
CA GLN A 27 -12.27 -30.34 15.08
C GLN A 27 -11.81 -30.40 13.62
N MET A 28 -11.51 -31.61 13.17
CA MET A 28 -11.56 -31.96 11.75
C MET A 28 -12.94 -31.58 11.21
N PRO A 29 -13.07 -30.89 10.06
CA PRO A 29 -14.37 -30.58 9.50
C PRO A 29 -15.06 -31.87 9.04
N THR A 30 -16.06 -32.29 9.79
CA THR A 30 -17.04 -33.29 9.38
C THR A 30 -17.89 -32.75 8.24
N ALA A 31 -17.99 -33.54 7.17
CA ALA A 31 -19.05 -33.59 6.15
C ALA A 31 -19.63 -32.26 5.63
N ALA A 32 -19.44 -32.06 4.32
CA ALA A 32 -20.04 -31.02 3.49
C ALA A 32 -21.46 -30.62 3.92
N THR A 33 -21.58 -29.40 4.43
CA THR A 33 -22.79 -28.60 4.46
C THR A 33 -22.50 -27.33 3.67
N ASP A 34 -23.51 -26.76 3.01
CA ASP A 34 -23.52 -25.69 1.98
C ASP A 34 -22.77 -24.36 2.29
N THR A 35 -21.89 -24.32 3.28
CA THR A 35 -21.08 -23.15 3.62
C THR A 35 -19.90 -23.01 2.65
N ALA A 36 -19.82 -21.88 1.97
CA ALA A 36 -18.69 -21.54 1.11
C ALA A 36 -17.36 -21.58 1.89
N VAL A 37 -16.34 -22.20 1.31
CA VAL A 37 -15.00 -22.25 1.89
C VAL A 37 -14.30 -20.91 1.62
N VAL A 38 -13.95 -20.18 2.67
CA VAL A 38 -13.23 -18.91 2.56
C VAL A 38 -11.75 -19.16 2.25
N LEU A 39 -11.17 -18.42 1.30
CA LEU A 39 -9.74 -18.52 0.97
C LEU A 39 -8.87 -18.32 2.22
N GLY A 40 -7.83 -19.15 2.33
CA GLY A 40 -6.98 -19.23 3.50
C GLY A 40 -7.48 -20.18 4.60
N GLN A 41 -8.61 -20.87 4.41
CA GLN A 41 -8.97 -22.06 5.18
C GLN A 41 -8.52 -23.33 4.44
N PRO A 42 -8.20 -24.43 5.15
CA PRO A 42 -7.92 -25.70 4.49
C PRO A 42 -9.18 -26.19 3.77
N LEU A 43 -9.05 -26.52 2.49
CA LEU A 43 -10.12 -27.13 1.72
C LEU A 43 -9.99 -28.65 1.79
N THR A 44 -11.04 -29.30 2.28
CA THR A 44 -11.13 -30.76 2.37
C THR A 44 -12.12 -31.28 1.34
N LEU A 45 -11.67 -32.18 0.47
CA LEU A 45 -12.51 -32.87 -0.50
C LEU A 45 -12.61 -34.34 -0.11
N ASN A 46 -13.83 -34.85 -0.01
CA ASN A 46 -14.07 -36.28 0.05
C ASN A 46 -13.94 -36.86 -1.36
N LEU A 47 -13.03 -37.80 -1.59
CA LEU A 47 -12.77 -38.41 -2.90
C LEU A 47 -13.56 -39.71 -3.11
N GLY A 48 -14.28 -40.18 -2.09
CA GLY A 48 -15.10 -41.38 -2.12
C GLY A 48 -14.37 -42.62 -1.62
N VAL A 49 -14.96 -43.79 -1.92
CA VAL A 49 -14.42 -45.09 -1.51
C VAL A 49 -13.18 -45.43 -2.35
N PRO A 50 -12.11 -45.98 -1.75
CA PRO A 50 -10.95 -46.45 -2.49
C PRO A 50 -11.32 -47.51 -3.54
N PRO A 51 -10.50 -47.68 -4.60
CA PRO A 51 -10.68 -48.76 -5.57
C PRO A 51 -10.77 -50.14 -4.90
N ALA A 52 -11.55 -51.04 -5.49
CA ALA A 52 -11.73 -52.39 -4.97
C ALA A 52 -10.38 -53.11 -4.83
N GLY A 53 -10.05 -53.57 -3.62
CA GLY A 53 -8.81 -54.30 -3.32
C GLY A 53 -7.68 -53.47 -2.71
N THR A 54 -7.84 -52.15 -2.55
CA THR A 54 -6.89 -51.29 -1.83
C THR A 54 -7.51 -50.71 -0.58
N ASP A 55 -6.82 -50.79 0.56
CA ASP A 55 -7.25 -50.10 1.77
C ASP A 55 -7.04 -48.58 1.65
N CYS A 56 -7.78 -47.80 2.44
CA CYS A 56 -7.71 -46.35 2.35
C CYS A 56 -6.31 -45.81 2.70
N ALA A 57 -5.61 -46.46 3.64
CA ALA A 57 -4.28 -46.02 4.08
C ALA A 57 -3.23 -46.17 2.98
N THR A 58 -3.21 -47.29 2.25
CA THR A 58 -2.29 -47.53 1.14
C THR A 58 -2.57 -46.55 0.00
N GLN A 59 -3.84 -46.34 -0.33
CA GLN A 59 -4.21 -45.38 -1.38
C GLN A 59 -3.82 -43.94 -1.02
N ALA A 60 -4.04 -43.53 0.23
CA ALA A 60 -3.63 -42.21 0.71
C ALA A 60 -2.09 -42.05 0.66
N ALA A 61 -1.32 -43.06 1.05
CA ALA A 61 0.14 -43.04 0.97
C ALA A 61 0.65 -42.89 -0.47
N MET A 62 0.03 -43.61 -1.43
CA MET A 62 0.36 -43.49 -2.85
C MET A 62 0.13 -42.08 -3.40
N LEU A 63 -0.99 -41.45 -3.04
CA LEU A 63 -1.30 -40.09 -3.49
C LEU A 63 -0.41 -39.03 -2.83
N ASN A 64 -0.07 -39.21 -1.55
CA ASN A 64 0.89 -38.34 -0.85
C ASN A 64 2.28 -38.40 -1.51
N ALA A 65 2.69 -39.56 -2.02
CA ALA A 65 3.96 -39.71 -2.75
C ALA A 65 4.01 -38.95 -4.08
N GLN A 66 2.85 -38.66 -4.69
CA GLN A 66 2.76 -37.93 -5.96
C GLN A 66 2.88 -36.42 -5.81
N ALA A 67 2.95 -35.89 -4.58
CA ALA A 67 3.08 -34.46 -4.29
C ALA A 67 2.02 -33.60 -5.04
N LEU A 68 0.79 -34.09 -5.11
CA LEU A 68 -0.31 -33.43 -5.81
C LEU A 68 -0.60 -32.05 -5.20
N VAL A 69 -1.09 -31.15 -6.03
CA VAL A 69 -1.48 -29.79 -5.66
C VAL A 69 -2.95 -29.56 -6.00
N LEU A 70 -3.50 -28.48 -5.46
CA LEU A 70 -4.89 -28.10 -5.71
C LEU A 70 -5.05 -27.62 -7.15
N VAL A 71 -6.10 -28.10 -7.82
CA VAL A 71 -6.50 -27.64 -9.16
C VAL A 71 -7.92 -27.09 -9.05
N ALA A 72 -8.09 -25.81 -9.36
CA ALA A 72 -9.39 -25.14 -9.33
C ALA A 72 -9.74 -24.65 -10.73
N ASN A 73 -10.89 -25.07 -11.26
CA ASN A 73 -11.36 -24.69 -12.60
C ASN A 73 -10.30 -24.93 -13.70
N GLY A 74 -9.59 -26.07 -13.62
CA GLY A 74 -8.51 -26.42 -14.55
C GLY A 74 -7.19 -25.67 -14.33
N GLN A 75 -7.11 -24.74 -13.38
CA GLN A 75 -5.89 -24.04 -13.02
C GLN A 75 -5.20 -24.70 -11.84
N THR A 76 -3.95 -25.10 -12.04
CA THR A 76 -3.09 -25.59 -10.97
C THR A 76 -2.73 -24.42 -10.05
N ILE A 77 -3.03 -24.54 -8.76
CA ILE A 77 -2.66 -23.57 -7.75
C ILE A 77 -1.27 -23.95 -7.21
N PRO A 78 -0.20 -23.20 -7.54
CA PRO A 78 1.14 -23.52 -7.06
C PRO A 78 1.23 -23.41 -5.54
N GLY A 79 2.13 -24.14 -4.89
CA GLY A 79 2.33 -24.06 -3.45
C GLY A 79 1.91 -25.31 -2.68
N ALA A 80 1.19 -25.13 -1.56
CA ALA A 80 1.04 -26.16 -0.53
C ALA A 80 0.45 -27.48 -1.08
N ARG A 81 1.23 -28.55 -0.93
CA ARG A 81 0.87 -29.91 -1.35
C ARG A 81 -0.42 -30.37 -0.68
N ALA A 82 -1.23 -31.09 -1.42
CA ALA A 82 -2.36 -31.81 -0.88
C ALA A 82 -1.87 -32.93 0.04
N SER A 83 -2.54 -33.10 1.17
CA SER A 83 -2.36 -34.24 2.05
C SER A 83 -3.61 -35.11 2.04
N PHE A 84 -3.41 -36.40 1.82
CA PHE A 84 -4.47 -37.39 1.72
C PHE A 84 -4.54 -38.24 2.98
N GLY A 85 -5.75 -38.55 3.42
CA GLY A 85 -6.03 -39.37 4.58
C GLY A 85 -7.38 -40.07 4.47
N CYS A 86 -7.85 -40.62 5.58
CA CYS A 86 -9.09 -41.40 5.63
C CYS A 86 -10.11 -40.75 6.56
N SER A 87 -11.35 -40.68 6.09
CA SER A 87 -12.52 -40.31 6.89
C SER A 87 -12.80 -41.40 7.93
N ALA A 88 -13.55 -41.05 8.98
CA ALA A 88 -14.07 -42.01 9.97
C ALA A 88 -14.92 -43.13 9.32
N LYS A 89 -15.44 -42.90 8.12
CA LYS A 89 -16.20 -43.88 7.31
C LYS A 89 -15.31 -44.76 6.40
N GLY A 90 -13.99 -44.61 6.44
CA GLY A 90 -13.06 -45.32 5.56
C GLY A 90 -12.95 -44.74 4.13
N GLU A 91 -13.57 -43.60 3.87
CA GLU A 91 -13.49 -42.91 2.58
C GLU A 91 -12.20 -42.09 2.47
N LEU A 92 -11.66 -41.98 1.27
CA LEU A 92 -10.46 -41.20 0.98
C LEU A 92 -10.79 -39.69 1.03
N VAL A 93 -10.00 -38.91 1.76
CA VAL A 93 -10.12 -37.45 1.83
C VAL A 93 -8.81 -36.78 1.44
N GLY A 94 -8.88 -35.71 0.65
CA GLY A 94 -7.74 -34.87 0.31
C GLY A 94 -7.91 -33.48 0.91
N THR A 95 -6.84 -32.94 1.50
CA THR A 95 -6.83 -31.61 2.10
C THR A 95 -5.72 -30.77 1.50
N ALA A 96 -6.01 -29.55 1.06
CA ALA A 96 -4.98 -28.61 0.61
C ALA A 96 -5.25 -27.20 1.16
N SER A 97 -4.17 -26.42 1.30
CA SER A 97 -4.28 -25.03 1.68
C SER A 97 -4.81 -24.18 0.53
N THR A 98 -5.77 -23.30 0.81
CA THR A 98 -6.24 -22.27 -0.13
C THR A 98 -5.59 -20.91 0.13
N SER A 99 -4.49 -20.87 0.89
CA SER A 99 -3.88 -19.60 1.30
C SER A 99 -3.28 -18.83 0.14
N ILE A 100 -3.62 -17.55 0.08
CA ILE A 100 -3.03 -16.52 -0.81
C ILE A 100 -2.00 -15.64 -0.08
N SER A 101 -1.61 -16.01 1.15
CA SER A 101 -0.63 -15.26 1.94
C SER A 101 0.80 -15.41 1.43
N GLY A 102 1.65 -14.44 1.79
CA GLY A 102 3.09 -14.40 1.47
C GLY A 102 3.44 -13.25 0.54
N ASN A 103 4.72 -12.88 0.48
CA ASN A 103 5.23 -11.77 -0.34
C ASN A 103 6.17 -12.18 -1.48
N GLY A 104 6.58 -13.45 -1.56
CA GLY A 104 7.45 -13.95 -2.64
C GLY A 104 6.70 -14.34 -3.93
N ASP A 105 7.49 -14.71 -4.95
CA ASP A 105 7.00 -15.08 -6.29
C ASP A 105 5.96 -16.20 -6.26
N ASP A 106 6.14 -17.21 -5.40
CA ASP A 106 5.17 -18.30 -5.22
C ASP A 106 3.80 -17.78 -4.78
N ALA A 107 3.76 -16.76 -3.91
CA ALA A 107 2.51 -16.16 -3.44
C ALA A 107 1.86 -15.31 -4.55
N ALA A 108 2.66 -14.62 -5.36
CA ALA A 108 2.19 -13.90 -6.54
C ALA A 108 1.59 -14.86 -7.58
N GLN A 109 2.29 -15.96 -7.90
CA GLN A 109 1.80 -17.01 -8.81
C GLN A 109 0.52 -17.67 -8.28
N ARG A 110 0.42 -17.92 -6.96
CA ARG A 110 -0.81 -18.40 -6.33
C ARG A 110 -1.99 -17.47 -6.58
N ARG A 111 -1.82 -16.17 -6.32
CA ARG A 111 -2.88 -15.17 -6.54
C ARG A 111 -3.29 -15.10 -8.00
N ALA A 112 -2.33 -15.13 -8.92
CA ALA A 112 -2.60 -15.14 -10.35
C ALA A 112 -3.36 -16.40 -10.78
N ALA A 113 -2.97 -17.58 -10.30
CA ALA A 113 -3.67 -18.84 -10.58
C ALA A 113 -5.11 -18.82 -10.04
N TRP A 114 -5.32 -18.29 -8.84
CA TRP A 114 -6.66 -18.06 -8.29
C TRP A 114 -7.46 -17.06 -9.14
N GLN A 115 -6.88 -15.95 -9.58
CA GLN A 115 -7.57 -15.00 -10.47
C GLN A 115 -8.00 -15.65 -11.79
N THR A 116 -7.15 -16.48 -12.40
CA THR A 116 -7.50 -17.21 -13.63
C THR A 116 -8.60 -18.24 -13.36
N ALA A 117 -8.52 -18.99 -12.25
CA ALA A 117 -9.55 -19.96 -11.87
C ALA A 117 -10.92 -19.30 -11.71
N PHE A 118 -10.96 -18.07 -11.20
CA PHE A 118 -12.17 -17.28 -11.00
C PHE A 118 -12.59 -16.45 -12.22
N SER A 119 -11.91 -16.57 -13.36
CA SER A 119 -12.13 -15.79 -14.59
C SER A 119 -12.08 -14.27 -14.34
N GLY A 120 -11.08 -13.82 -13.58
CA GLY A 120 -10.93 -12.44 -13.12
C GLY A 120 -10.92 -12.35 -11.59
N PHE A 121 -11.19 -11.15 -11.07
CA PHE A 121 -11.21 -10.93 -9.63
C PHE A 121 -12.40 -11.67 -8.99
N PHE A 122 -12.17 -12.36 -7.88
CA PHE A 122 -13.22 -12.63 -6.90
C PHE A 122 -13.97 -11.31 -6.65
N SER A 123 -15.27 -11.22 -6.91
CA SER A 123 -16.03 -10.26 -6.11
C SER A 123 -15.73 -10.62 -4.65
N LEU A 124 -15.07 -9.72 -3.90
CA LEU A 124 -14.58 -10.05 -2.56
C LEU A 124 -15.70 -10.62 -1.69
N ALA A 125 -16.94 -10.18 -1.93
CA ALA A 125 -18.17 -10.57 -1.25
C ALA A 125 -18.86 -11.83 -1.80
N GLY A 126 -18.52 -12.28 -3.02
CA GLY A 126 -19.24 -13.35 -3.72
C GLY A 126 -18.62 -14.74 -3.51
N ALA A 127 -19.45 -15.73 -3.24
CA ALA A 127 -19.07 -17.13 -3.38
C ALA A 127 -19.25 -17.58 -4.84
N LYS A 128 -18.26 -18.30 -5.39
CA LYS A 128 -18.35 -18.92 -6.72
C LYS A 128 -18.18 -20.41 -6.57
N THR A 129 -19.08 -21.16 -7.20
CA THR A 129 -18.95 -22.62 -7.28
C THR A 129 -18.00 -22.97 -8.42
N LEU A 130 -16.90 -23.66 -8.08
CA LEU A 130 -15.88 -24.09 -9.03
C LEU A 130 -15.68 -25.60 -8.96
N PRO A 131 -15.33 -26.26 -10.08
CA PRO A 131 -14.85 -27.63 -10.04
C PRO A 131 -13.44 -27.64 -9.46
N VAL A 132 -13.24 -28.40 -8.39
CA VAL A 132 -11.97 -28.52 -7.68
C VAL A 132 -11.51 -29.98 -7.65
N ALA A 133 -10.24 -30.21 -7.95
CA ALA A 133 -9.58 -31.50 -7.95
C ALA A 133 -8.16 -31.39 -7.40
N PHE A 134 -7.47 -32.52 -7.32
CA PHE A 134 -6.02 -32.58 -7.10
C PHE A 134 -5.34 -33.10 -8.36
N GLY A 135 -4.19 -32.52 -8.69
CA GLY A 135 -3.41 -32.86 -9.88
C GLY A 135 -1.91 -32.60 -9.68
N PRO A 136 -1.06 -33.05 -10.61
CA PRO A 136 0.38 -32.83 -10.52
C PRO A 136 0.70 -31.34 -10.73
N ALA A 137 1.82 -30.89 -10.17
CA ALA A 137 2.27 -29.49 -10.30
C ALA A 137 2.53 -29.06 -11.75
N THR A 138 2.78 -30.03 -12.65
CA THR A 138 2.98 -29.81 -14.10
C THR A 138 1.69 -29.54 -14.87
N GLY A 139 0.51 -29.69 -14.24
CA GLY A 139 -0.79 -29.48 -14.86
C GLY A 139 -1.57 -30.77 -15.13
N GLY A 140 -2.89 -30.62 -15.23
CA GLY A 140 -3.85 -31.73 -15.35
C GLY A 140 -4.56 -32.05 -14.03
N MET A 141 -5.45 -33.04 -14.06
CA MET A 141 -6.20 -33.50 -12.89
C MET A 141 -5.98 -35.00 -12.69
N THR A 142 -5.69 -35.41 -11.46
CA THR A 142 -5.54 -36.82 -11.07
C THR A 142 -6.81 -37.34 -10.41
N THR A 143 -7.53 -36.48 -9.67
CA THR A 143 -8.79 -36.85 -9.02
C THR A 143 -10.00 -36.33 -9.79
N THR A 144 -11.16 -36.94 -9.57
CA THR A 144 -12.42 -36.45 -10.11
C THR A 144 -12.75 -35.06 -9.55
N PRO A 145 -13.19 -34.11 -10.38
CA PRO A 145 -13.53 -32.77 -9.92
C PRO A 145 -14.82 -32.79 -9.09
N LYS A 146 -14.80 -32.09 -7.96
CA LYS A 146 -15.98 -31.84 -7.12
C LYS A 146 -16.33 -30.36 -7.13
N MET A 147 -17.62 -30.07 -7.22
CA MET A 147 -18.12 -28.69 -7.16
C MET A 147 -18.01 -28.19 -5.72
N VAL A 148 -17.26 -27.11 -5.53
CA VAL A 148 -17.08 -26.46 -4.23
C VAL A 148 -17.38 -24.99 -4.35
N SER A 149 -18.21 -24.48 -3.45
CA SER A 149 -18.42 -23.04 -3.28
C SER A 149 -17.23 -22.45 -2.53
N ILE A 150 -16.48 -21.55 -3.18
CA ILE A 150 -15.32 -20.87 -2.59
C ILE A 150 -15.59 -19.37 -2.57
N GLN A 151 -15.34 -18.75 -1.41
CA GLN A 151 -15.48 -17.31 -1.19
C GLN A 151 -14.10 -16.68 -0.95
N GLY A 152 -13.90 -15.45 -1.44
CA GLY A 152 -12.60 -14.77 -1.37
C GLY A 152 -12.29 -14.29 0.04
N ALA A 153 -13.10 -13.36 0.54
CA ALA A 153 -13.05 -12.87 1.91
C ALA A 153 -14.47 -12.84 2.49
N SER A 154 -14.60 -12.91 3.81
CA SER A 154 -15.92 -12.74 4.42
C SER A 154 -16.35 -11.27 4.34
N ASP A 155 -17.66 -11.00 4.20
CA ASP A 155 -18.19 -9.63 4.19
C ASP A 155 -17.78 -8.83 5.44
N ARG A 156 -17.65 -9.52 6.57
CA ARG A 156 -17.15 -8.94 7.83
C ARG A 156 -15.70 -8.52 7.72
N ASP A 157 -14.83 -9.38 7.19
CA ASP A 157 -13.40 -9.06 7.03
C ASP A 157 -13.21 -7.90 6.04
N LEU A 158 -14.07 -7.80 5.01
CA LEU A 158 -14.05 -6.69 4.05
C LEU A 158 -14.52 -5.37 4.66
N GLY A 159 -15.62 -5.40 5.41
CA GLY A 159 -16.11 -4.23 6.12
C GLY A 159 -15.06 -3.70 7.11
N LEU A 160 -14.41 -4.60 7.86
CA LEU A 160 -13.33 -4.23 8.77
C LEU A 160 -12.11 -3.70 8.02
N ALA A 161 -11.70 -4.33 6.91
CA ALA A 161 -10.57 -3.86 6.13
C ALA A 161 -10.81 -2.47 5.54
N ALA A 162 -12.01 -2.22 5.01
CA ALA A 162 -12.41 -0.90 4.49
C ALA A 162 -12.43 0.16 5.60
N LEU A 163 -12.94 -0.19 6.79
CA LEU A 163 -12.96 0.71 7.94
C LEU A 163 -11.54 1.05 8.40
N TRP A 164 -10.66 0.07 8.55
CA TRP A 164 -9.26 0.31 8.94
C TRP A 164 -8.50 1.12 7.89
N PHE A 165 -8.72 0.81 6.61
CA PHE A 165 -8.16 1.60 5.51
C PHE A 165 -8.59 3.06 5.62
N ALA A 166 -9.89 3.31 5.80
CA ALA A 166 -10.44 4.66 5.94
C ALA A 166 -9.91 5.39 7.18
N LEU A 167 -9.79 4.72 8.32
CA LEU A 167 -9.24 5.30 9.56
C LEU A 167 -7.77 5.71 9.39
N VAL A 168 -6.94 4.84 8.81
CA VAL A 168 -5.53 5.14 8.57
C VAL A 168 -5.41 6.26 7.53
N ALA A 169 -6.16 6.20 6.43
CA ALA A 169 -6.16 7.26 5.43
C ALA A 169 -6.57 8.61 6.04
N ALA A 170 -7.64 8.63 6.85
CA ALA A 170 -8.09 9.83 7.55
C ALA A 170 -7.02 10.36 8.52
N LEU A 171 -6.34 9.48 9.28
CA LEU A 171 -5.24 9.86 10.16
C LEU A 171 -4.11 10.56 9.39
N PHE A 172 -3.67 9.99 8.27
CA PHE A 172 -2.61 10.58 7.44
C PHE A 172 -3.04 11.88 6.79
N LEU A 173 -4.28 11.99 6.32
CA LEU A 173 -4.84 13.24 5.77
C LEU A 173 -4.91 14.32 6.85
N VAL A 174 -5.39 13.99 8.05
CA VAL A 174 -5.44 14.92 9.19
C VAL A 174 -4.03 15.35 9.59
N ALA A 175 -3.09 14.42 9.67
CA ALA A 175 -1.68 14.70 9.97
C ALA A 175 -1.07 15.65 8.94
N PHE A 176 -1.33 15.44 7.65
CA PHE A 176 -0.90 16.32 6.57
C PHE A 176 -1.54 17.71 6.70
N PHE A 177 -2.87 17.80 6.78
CA PHE A 177 -3.55 19.09 6.74
C PHE A 177 -3.36 19.94 8.00
N ARG A 178 -3.20 19.31 9.18
CA ARG A 178 -3.06 20.03 10.45
C ARG A 178 -1.62 20.30 10.87
N HIS A 179 -0.68 19.43 10.51
CA HIS A 179 0.68 19.52 11.03
C HIS A 179 1.70 19.49 9.89
N PHE A 180 1.95 18.34 9.29
CA PHE A 180 3.12 18.14 8.45
C PHE A 180 3.08 18.84 7.10
N GLY A 181 1.91 19.17 6.58
CA GLY A 181 1.77 19.83 5.29
C GLY A 181 2.32 21.25 5.27
N ARG A 182 2.32 21.94 6.43
CA ARG A 182 2.67 23.37 6.55
C ARG A 182 3.73 23.70 7.59
N THR A 183 3.91 22.89 8.63
CA THR A 183 4.79 23.22 9.78
C THR A 183 6.24 23.39 9.32
N ASP A 184 6.93 24.45 9.71
CA ASP A 184 8.32 24.72 9.31
C ASP A 184 8.57 24.73 7.80
N ALA A 185 7.59 25.16 6.99
CA ALA A 185 7.81 25.31 5.55
C ALA A 185 8.68 26.55 5.23
N ILE A 186 8.72 27.55 6.13
CA ILE A 186 9.49 28.78 5.95
C ILE A 186 10.25 29.11 7.23
N THR A 187 11.54 29.41 7.07
CA THR A 187 12.43 29.85 8.15
C THR A 187 12.22 31.34 8.45
N PRO A 188 12.03 31.73 9.73
CA PRO A 188 11.99 33.13 10.12
C PRO A 188 13.32 33.84 9.85
N ILE A 189 13.26 35.09 9.40
CA ILE A 189 14.45 35.93 9.20
C ILE A 189 14.58 36.90 10.37
N ALA A 190 15.76 36.95 10.99
CA ALA A 190 16.04 37.85 12.11
C ALA A 190 15.79 39.32 11.73
N GLY A 191 15.08 40.05 12.59
CA GLY A 191 14.74 41.46 12.38
C GLY A 191 13.49 41.72 11.53
N VAL A 192 12.90 40.69 10.89
CA VAL A 192 11.63 40.83 10.15
C VAL A 192 10.52 40.09 10.89
N PRO A 193 9.52 40.81 11.45
CA PRO A 193 8.43 40.19 12.18
C PRO A 193 7.55 39.35 11.25
N MET A 194 7.12 38.18 11.70
CA MET A 194 6.20 37.34 10.93
C MET A 194 4.77 37.90 11.02
N PRO A 195 4.00 37.95 9.91
CA PRO A 195 2.63 38.47 9.92
C PRO A 195 1.73 37.72 10.91
N ALA A 196 0.84 38.46 11.59
CA ALA A 196 -0.19 37.86 12.41
C ALA A 196 -1.09 36.94 11.55
N ASN A 197 -1.38 35.73 12.03
CA ASN A 197 -2.15 34.69 11.32
C ASN A 197 -1.52 34.19 10.01
N TYR A 198 -0.19 34.28 9.86
CA TYR A 198 0.49 33.74 8.69
C TYR A 198 0.20 32.24 8.49
N ARG A 199 -0.13 31.87 7.25
CA ARG A 199 -0.33 30.48 6.83
C ARG A 199 0.68 30.12 5.77
N ALA A 200 1.61 29.24 6.13
CA ALA A 200 2.62 28.76 5.21
C ALA A 200 2.01 27.90 4.08
N PRO A 201 2.58 27.95 2.86
CA PRO A 201 2.16 27.12 1.75
C PRO A 201 2.45 25.64 2.00
N TYR A 202 1.71 24.76 1.33
CA TYR A 202 1.96 23.32 1.37
C TYR A 202 3.24 22.89 0.64
N SER A 203 3.95 21.92 1.22
CA SER A 203 5.13 21.31 0.58
C SER A 203 4.77 20.06 -0.24
N LEU A 204 5.18 20.04 -1.51
CA LEU A 204 5.01 18.88 -2.41
C LEU A 204 5.78 17.64 -1.91
N ALA A 205 7.01 17.79 -1.46
CA ALA A 205 7.82 16.67 -0.97
C ALA A 205 7.19 16.01 0.27
N ARG A 206 6.66 16.83 1.20
CA ARG A 206 5.94 16.33 2.38
C ARG A 206 4.61 15.69 2.02
N PHE A 207 3.90 16.25 1.03
CA PHE A 207 2.70 15.62 0.46
C PHE A 207 3.02 14.24 -0.09
N GLN A 208 4.06 14.10 -0.92
CA GLN A 208 4.46 12.81 -1.50
C GLN A 208 4.84 11.79 -0.41
N LEU A 209 5.62 12.20 0.59
CA LEU A 209 5.99 11.32 1.71
C LEU A 209 4.77 10.81 2.47
N LEU A 210 3.83 11.69 2.81
CA LEU A 210 2.63 11.30 3.56
C LEU A 210 1.61 10.55 2.70
N TRP A 211 1.51 10.89 1.42
CA TRP A 211 0.69 10.17 0.44
C TRP A 211 1.09 8.70 0.36
N TRP A 212 2.39 8.43 0.13
CA TRP A 212 2.89 7.06 0.01
C TRP A 212 2.84 6.33 1.36
N SER A 213 3.27 6.99 2.43
CA SER A 213 3.20 6.41 3.78
C SER A 213 1.76 6.03 4.16
N GLY A 214 0.80 6.91 3.86
CA GLY A 214 -0.61 6.69 4.12
C GLY A 214 -1.19 5.54 3.31
N ILE A 215 -0.97 5.52 1.99
CA ILE A 215 -1.45 4.46 1.10
C ILE A 215 -0.87 3.11 1.53
N VAL A 216 0.44 3.01 1.71
CA VAL A 216 1.07 1.72 2.04
C VAL A 216 0.69 1.25 3.45
N THR A 217 0.58 2.15 4.42
CA THR A 217 0.12 1.77 5.77
C THR A 217 -1.34 1.32 5.74
N ALA A 218 -2.23 2.06 5.06
CA ALA A 218 -3.64 1.72 4.95
C ALA A 218 -3.85 0.37 4.21
N SER A 219 -3.13 0.16 3.11
CA SER A 219 -3.12 -1.12 2.38
C SER A 219 -2.57 -2.26 3.23
N TYR A 220 -1.50 -2.05 3.99
CA TYR A 220 -0.94 -3.07 4.87
C TYR A 220 -1.94 -3.52 5.93
N VAL A 221 -2.59 -2.58 6.61
CA VAL A 221 -3.60 -2.89 7.65
C VAL A 221 -4.82 -3.56 7.03
N ALA A 222 -5.28 -3.13 5.85
CA ALA A 222 -6.39 -3.77 5.15
C ALA A 222 -6.07 -5.23 4.77
N ILE A 223 -4.90 -5.47 4.16
CA ILE A 223 -4.46 -6.83 3.79
C ILE A 223 -4.25 -7.68 5.04
N LEU A 224 -3.68 -7.13 6.11
CA LEU A 224 -3.51 -7.83 7.39
C LEU A 224 -4.85 -8.24 7.98
N THR A 225 -5.88 -7.41 7.86
CA THR A 225 -7.23 -7.71 8.36
C THR A 225 -7.86 -8.89 7.61
N ILE A 226 -7.69 -8.94 6.28
CA ILE A 226 -8.27 -10.00 5.43
C ILE A 226 -7.44 -11.29 5.52
N THR A 227 -6.13 -11.19 5.34
CA THR A 227 -5.24 -12.35 5.21
C THR A 227 -4.69 -12.82 6.55
N GLY A 228 -4.66 -11.99 7.59
CA GLY A 228 -4.02 -12.28 8.87
C GLY A 228 -2.52 -12.55 8.79
N SER A 229 -1.89 -12.26 7.65
CA SER A 229 -0.45 -12.41 7.42
C SER A 229 0.24 -11.09 7.67
N MET A 230 1.32 -11.11 8.47
CA MET A 230 2.20 -9.94 8.63
C MET A 230 3.23 -9.84 7.50
N ASP A 231 3.45 -10.93 6.78
CA ASP A 231 4.41 -11.06 5.68
C ASP A 231 3.72 -10.73 4.35
N THR A 232 3.48 -9.43 4.13
CA THR A 232 2.71 -8.90 2.98
C THR A 232 3.43 -7.78 2.24
N ILE A 233 4.48 -7.20 2.84
CA ILE A 233 5.28 -6.14 2.21
C ILE A 233 6.22 -6.78 1.18
N THR A 234 6.10 -6.32 -0.07
CA THR A 234 6.91 -6.75 -1.21
C THR A 234 8.24 -6.00 -1.31
N THR A 235 9.19 -6.56 -2.08
CA THR A 235 10.48 -5.91 -2.32
C THR A 235 10.29 -4.59 -3.03
N GLY A 236 9.39 -4.54 -4.04
CA GLY A 236 9.05 -3.31 -4.73
C GLY A 236 8.46 -2.22 -3.83
N THR A 237 7.63 -2.58 -2.84
CA THR A 237 7.07 -1.61 -1.88
C THR A 237 8.13 -1.08 -0.92
N MET A 238 9.07 -1.93 -0.46
CA MET A 238 10.20 -1.48 0.34
C MET A 238 11.11 -0.53 -0.44
N ALA A 239 11.39 -0.85 -1.70
CA ALA A 239 12.18 0.01 -2.59
C ALA A 239 11.49 1.35 -2.82
N LEU A 240 10.17 1.36 -3.05
CA LEU A 240 9.38 2.59 -3.16
C LEU A 240 9.50 3.45 -1.90
N MET A 241 9.37 2.86 -0.71
CA MET A 241 9.55 3.58 0.56
C MET A 241 10.97 4.12 0.72
N GLY A 242 11.97 3.36 0.30
CA GLY A 242 13.36 3.81 0.28
C GLY A 242 13.57 5.01 -0.66
N ILE A 243 12.97 5.00 -1.85
CA ILE A 243 13.04 6.11 -2.80
C ILE A 243 12.33 7.35 -2.23
N VAL A 244 11.10 7.21 -1.75
CA VAL A 244 10.29 8.33 -1.23
C VAL A 244 10.92 8.91 0.05
N GLY A 245 11.38 8.05 0.96
CA GLY A 245 12.10 8.46 2.16
C GLY A 245 13.44 9.12 1.81
N GLY A 246 14.23 8.50 0.93
CA GLY A 246 15.53 9.02 0.49
C GLY A 246 15.43 10.37 -0.19
N THR A 247 14.47 10.58 -1.09
CA THR A 247 14.27 11.87 -1.76
C THR A 247 13.83 12.96 -0.79
N SER A 248 13.00 12.64 0.22
CA SER A 248 12.59 13.61 1.23
C SER A 248 13.75 14.10 2.11
N VAL A 249 14.67 13.20 2.47
CA VAL A 249 15.87 13.54 3.23
C VAL A 249 16.82 14.39 2.39
N LEU A 250 17.01 14.02 1.12
CA LEU A 250 17.82 14.79 0.18
C LEU A 250 17.26 16.22 -0.01
N ALA A 251 15.93 16.36 -0.11
CA ALA A 251 15.29 17.68 -0.17
C ALA A 251 15.59 18.51 1.09
N ALA A 252 15.50 17.92 2.28
CA ALA A 252 15.82 18.62 3.53
C ALA A 252 17.30 19.04 3.64
N PHE A 253 18.23 18.31 3.01
CA PHE A 253 19.63 18.73 2.92
C PHE A 253 19.84 19.85 1.90
N GLN A 254 19.08 19.86 0.80
CA GLN A 254 19.13 20.92 -0.20
C GLN A 254 18.59 22.24 0.35
N ASP A 255 17.51 22.22 1.13
CA ASP A 255 16.93 23.40 1.78
C ASP A 255 17.91 24.14 2.72
N ARG A 256 19.03 23.49 3.11
CA ARG A 256 20.09 24.13 3.92
C ARG A 256 21.15 24.85 3.08
N ARG A 257 21.13 24.74 1.76
CA ARG A 257 22.04 25.44 0.86
C ARG A 257 21.40 26.76 0.41
N PRO A 258 22.16 27.85 0.28
CA PRO A 258 21.64 29.11 -0.26
C PRO A 258 21.01 28.87 -1.64
N SER A 259 19.70 29.12 -1.75
CA SER A 259 18.98 29.06 -3.02
C SER A 259 18.69 30.46 -3.57
N ASP A 260 18.33 30.56 -4.86
CA ASP A 260 17.90 31.82 -5.47
C ASP A 260 16.68 32.41 -4.75
N ASP A 261 15.80 31.53 -4.26
CA ASP A 261 14.62 31.92 -3.48
C ASP A 261 15.02 32.46 -2.10
N ASP A 262 15.99 31.84 -1.42
CA ASP A 262 16.54 32.39 -0.17
C ASP A 262 17.21 33.74 -0.40
N THR A 263 17.96 33.87 -1.49
CA THR A 263 18.62 35.12 -1.88
C THR A 263 17.59 36.23 -2.09
N ARG A 264 16.51 35.94 -2.83
CA ARG A 264 15.40 36.87 -3.04
C ARG A 264 14.73 37.26 -1.72
N ARG A 265 14.44 36.30 -0.85
CA ARG A 265 13.87 36.56 0.48
C ARG A 265 14.78 37.43 1.33
N HIS A 266 16.10 37.20 1.31
CA HIS A 266 17.07 38.04 2.01
C HIS A 266 17.14 39.47 1.45
N GLN A 267 16.99 39.64 0.13
CA GLN A 267 16.91 40.97 -0.48
C GLN A 267 15.65 41.73 -0.02
N HIS A 268 14.48 41.09 -0.02
CA HIS A 268 13.26 41.71 0.50
C HIS A 268 13.31 41.97 2.01
N ALA A 269 13.98 41.10 2.78
CA ALA A 269 14.21 41.33 4.20
C ALA A 269 15.11 42.56 4.44
N ALA A 270 16.15 42.76 3.64
CA ALA A 270 16.98 43.97 3.69
C ALA A 270 16.17 45.22 3.32
N ALA A 271 15.31 45.14 2.31
CA ALA A 271 14.40 46.23 1.94
C ALA A 271 13.42 46.58 3.06
N TYR A 272 12.88 45.57 3.76
CA TYR A 272 12.02 45.77 4.93
C TYR A 272 12.76 46.56 6.03
N LEU A 273 13.97 46.15 6.38
CA LEU A 273 14.77 46.80 7.42
C LEU A 273 15.15 48.24 7.04
N ALA A 274 15.48 48.48 5.77
CA ALA A 274 15.76 49.83 5.26
C ALA A 274 14.50 50.73 5.33
N ALA A 275 13.33 50.22 4.94
CA ALA A 275 12.07 50.95 5.03
C ALA A 275 11.66 51.24 6.48
N ALA A 276 11.93 50.31 7.39
CA ALA A 276 11.70 50.49 8.83
C ALA A 276 12.62 51.53 9.47
N ALA A 277 13.84 51.70 8.95
CA ALA A 277 14.81 52.68 9.42
C ALA A 277 14.58 54.12 8.86
N ALA A 278 13.71 54.28 7.87
CA ALA A 278 13.36 55.59 7.32
C ALA A 278 12.62 56.47 8.35
N THR A 279 12.74 57.79 8.24
CA THR A 279 12.05 58.75 9.13
C THR A 279 11.19 59.73 8.30
N PRO A 280 9.85 59.65 8.33
CA PRO A 280 9.05 58.62 9.00
C PRO A 280 9.19 57.24 8.31
N PRO A 281 8.92 56.12 9.02
CA PRO A 281 8.99 54.78 8.44
C PRO A 281 8.03 54.61 7.26
N ASP A 282 8.51 54.03 6.16
CA ASP A 282 7.68 53.76 4.99
C ASP A 282 6.87 52.47 5.20
N GLN A 283 5.67 52.62 5.73
CA GLN A 283 4.77 51.51 6.01
C GLN A 283 4.37 50.72 4.75
N THR A 284 4.31 51.38 3.59
CA THR A 284 3.90 50.75 2.33
C THR A 284 5.00 49.85 1.80
N ALA A 285 6.25 50.31 1.81
CA ALA A 285 7.41 49.51 1.45
C ALA A 285 7.66 48.36 2.45
N MET A 286 7.42 48.59 3.75
CA MET A 286 7.46 47.53 4.76
C MET A 286 6.40 46.45 4.50
N ALA A 287 5.16 46.83 4.18
CA ALA A 287 4.10 45.86 3.89
C ALA A 287 4.38 45.05 2.61
N ALA A 288 4.86 45.71 1.55
CA ALA A 288 5.21 45.05 0.29
C ALA A 288 6.37 44.06 0.45
N SER A 289 7.45 44.46 1.14
CA SER A 289 8.58 43.58 1.41
C SER A 289 8.20 42.40 2.31
N LEU A 290 7.33 42.61 3.29
CA LEU A 290 6.86 41.55 4.19
C LEU A 290 6.08 40.46 3.45
N ALA A 291 5.24 40.83 2.47
CA ALA A 291 4.49 39.88 1.65
C ALA A 291 5.40 38.97 0.80
N GLU A 292 6.55 39.47 0.36
CA GLU A 292 7.54 38.70 -0.39
C GLU A 292 8.44 37.84 0.52
N VAL A 293 8.75 38.30 1.73
CA VAL A 293 9.53 37.51 2.71
C VAL A 293 8.72 36.32 3.26
N TYR A 294 7.42 36.52 3.45
CA TYR A 294 6.45 35.53 3.96
C TYR A 294 5.26 35.42 3.01
N PRO A 295 5.39 34.69 1.88
CA PRO A 295 4.30 34.54 0.91
C PRO A 295 3.15 33.73 1.52
N PRO A 296 1.90 34.23 1.53
CA PRO A 296 0.78 33.50 2.11
C PRO A 296 0.36 32.31 1.24
N SER A 297 -0.15 31.25 1.88
CA SER A 297 -0.78 30.11 1.18
C SER A 297 -1.91 30.58 0.26
N GLN A 298 -1.88 30.16 -1.00
CA GLN A 298 -2.90 30.46 -2.02
C GLN A 298 -3.91 29.30 -2.17
N GLY A 299 -3.78 28.26 -1.35
CA GLY A 299 -4.61 27.06 -1.36
C GLY A 299 -3.83 25.81 -1.79
N LEU A 300 -4.45 24.64 -1.68
CA LEU A 300 -3.75 23.36 -1.83
C LEU A 300 -3.07 23.19 -3.21
N LEU A 301 -3.81 23.39 -4.30
CA LEU A 301 -3.28 23.18 -5.66
C LEU A 301 -2.22 24.23 -6.03
N PRO A 302 -2.47 25.54 -5.87
CA PRO A 302 -1.46 26.56 -6.10
C PRO A 302 -0.20 26.31 -5.27
N ASP A 303 -0.31 25.98 -3.99
CA ASP A 303 0.85 25.75 -3.14
C ASP A 303 1.68 24.52 -3.59
N LEU A 304 1.03 23.45 -4.06
CA LEU A 304 1.73 22.24 -4.54
C LEU A 304 2.37 22.42 -5.93
N LEU A 305 1.73 23.21 -6.81
CA LEU A 305 2.13 23.35 -8.22
C LEU A 305 3.00 24.57 -8.49
N SER A 306 2.95 25.58 -7.64
CA SER A 306 3.73 26.80 -7.77
C SER A 306 5.10 26.69 -7.11
N ASP A 307 6.04 27.42 -7.67
CA ASP A 307 7.29 27.82 -7.04
C ASP A 307 7.31 29.35 -6.87
N ALA A 308 8.40 29.92 -6.37
CA ALA A 308 8.53 31.36 -6.15
C ALA A 308 8.38 32.22 -7.42
N ALA A 309 8.46 31.63 -8.62
CA ALA A 309 8.25 32.29 -9.92
C ALA A 309 6.86 32.00 -10.55
N GLY A 310 5.98 31.27 -9.84
CA GLY A 310 4.66 30.85 -10.34
C GLY A 310 4.57 29.34 -10.65
N TYR A 311 3.60 28.94 -11.47
CA TYR A 311 3.36 27.52 -11.78
C TYR A 311 4.56 26.85 -12.44
N ASN A 312 4.97 25.70 -11.91
CA ASN A 312 6.10 24.92 -12.41
C ASN A 312 5.63 23.60 -13.04
N ILE A 313 5.97 23.39 -14.32
CA ILE A 313 5.59 22.20 -15.08
C ILE A 313 6.16 20.92 -14.46
N HIS A 314 7.36 20.96 -13.87
CA HIS A 314 7.94 19.80 -13.22
C HIS A 314 7.19 19.41 -11.95
N ARG A 315 6.72 20.38 -11.16
CA ARG A 315 5.87 20.12 -9.98
C ARG A 315 4.54 19.49 -10.40
N LEU A 316 3.96 19.96 -11.49
CA LEU A 316 2.77 19.34 -12.10
C LEU A 316 3.03 17.89 -12.53
N GLN A 317 4.13 17.63 -13.24
CA GLN A 317 4.51 16.30 -13.67
C GLN A 317 4.70 15.35 -12.48
N LEU A 318 5.40 15.79 -11.44
CA LEU A 318 5.62 15.02 -10.22
C LEU A 318 4.31 14.70 -9.49
N LEU A 319 3.42 15.69 -9.35
CA LEU A 319 2.12 15.48 -8.70
C LEU A 319 1.23 14.53 -9.51
N ALA A 320 1.17 14.71 -10.84
CA ALA A 320 0.41 13.86 -11.73
C ALA A 320 0.90 12.40 -11.67
N TRP A 321 2.22 12.18 -11.75
CA TRP A 321 2.77 10.82 -11.66
C TRP A 321 2.55 10.18 -10.29
N THR A 322 2.65 10.96 -9.21
CA THR A 322 2.33 10.49 -7.85
C THR A 322 0.88 9.99 -7.76
N GLY A 323 -0.05 10.73 -8.35
CA GLY A 323 -1.46 10.35 -8.40
C GLY A 323 -1.71 9.08 -9.22
N VAL A 324 -1.19 9.01 -10.45
CA VAL A 324 -1.38 7.84 -11.33
C VAL A 324 -0.82 6.58 -10.67
N LEU A 325 0.41 6.63 -10.15
CA LEU A 325 1.01 5.47 -9.48
C LEU A 325 0.27 5.10 -8.20
N GLY A 326 -0.20 6.07 -7.42
CA GLY A 326 -1.00 5.80 -6.23
C GLY A 326 -2.32 5.09 -6.56
N ILE A 327 -3.01 5.54 -7.62
CA ILE A 327 -4.27 4.91 -8.08
C ILE A 327 -4.00 3.49 -8.59
N THR A 328 -2.99 3.29 -9.43
CA THR A 328 -2.61 1.96 -9.93
C THR A 328 -2.18 1.04 -8.79
N PHE A 329 -1.46 1.54 -7.80
CA PHE A 329 -1.08 0.79 -6.61
C PHE A 329 -2.31 0.29 -5.84
N LEU A 330 -3.27 1.18 -5.55
CA LEU A 330 -4.51 0.82 -4.85
C LEU A 330 -5.36 -0.16 -5.67
N TYR A 331 -5.42 0.03 -6.98
CA TYR A 331 -6.07 -0.91 -7.90
C TYR A 331 -5.44 -2.31 -7.79
N GLU A 332 -4.11 -2.42 -7.84
CA GLU A 332 -3.43 -3.70 -7.73
C GLU A 332 -3.56 -4.32 -6.32
N VAL A 333 -3.56 -3.51 -5.25
CA VAL A 333 -3.83 -3.99 -3.88
C VAL A 333 -5.21 -4.61 -3.77
N THR A 334 -6.22 -3.92 -4.29
CA THR A 334 -7.60 -4.43 -4.25
C THR A 334 -7.78 -5.64 -5.16
N ARG A 335 -7.10 -5.71 -6.30
CA ARG A 335 -7.16 -6.83 -7.26
C ARG A 335 -6.41 -8.08 -6.79
N THR A 336 -5.29 -7.94 -6.10
CA THR A 336 -4.41 -9.06 -5.73
C THR A 336 -4.48 -9.45 -4.25
N LEU A 337 -5.10 -8.62 -3.39
CA LEU A 337 -5.03 -8.73 -1.92
C LEU A 337 -3.57 -8.90 -1.43
N GLY A 338 -2.65 -8.24 -2.12
CA GLY A 338 -1.23 -8.24 -1.84
C GLY A 338 -0.66 -6.86 -2.15
N MET A 339 0.50 -6.56 -1.59
CA MET A 339 1.23 -5.39 -2.07
C MET A 339 1.70 -5.64 -3.51
N PRO A 340 1.63 -4.66 -4.40
CA PRO A 340 2.11 -4.79 -5.77
C PRO A 340 3.62 -5.06 -5.78
N GLU A 341 4.08 -5.92 -6.69
CA GLU A 341 5.50 -5.94 -7.06
C GLU A 341 5.73 -4.90 -8.15
N LEU A 342 6.42 -3.82 -7.78
CA LEU A 342 6.77 -2.75 -8.71
C LEU A 342 8.04 -3.14 -9.44
N SER A 343 8.00 -3.14 -10.78
CA SER A 343 9.16 -3.51 -11.58
C SER A 343 10.33 -2.55 -11.38
N ALA A 344 11.55 -3.04 -11.56
CA ALA A 344 12.76 -2.22 -11.49
C ALA A 344 12.68 -1.01 -12.44
N ASN A 345 12.05 -1.15 -13.60
CA ASN A 345 11.86 -0.05 -14.56
C ASN A 345 10.90 1.03 -14.03
N LEU A 346 9.81 0.64 -13.34
CA LEU A 346 8.88 1.59 -12.72
C LEU A 346 9.52 2.29 -11.51
N LEU A 347 10.29 1.56 -10.71
CA LEU A 347 11.05 2.12 -9.60
C LEU A 347 12.17 3.04 -10.07
N ALA A 348 12.86 2.66 -11.16
CA ALA A 348 13.84 3.52 -11.80
C ALA A 348 13.18 4.77 -12.38
N LEU A 349 12.02 4.65 -13.04
CA LEU A 349 11.29 5.80 -13.58
C LEU A 349 10.84 6.76 -12.47
N THR A 350 10.37 6.25 -11.33
CA THR A 350 10.02 7.09 -10.16
C THR A 350 11.24 7.72 -9.52
N GLY A 351 12.32 6.95 -9.37
CA GLY A 351 13.61 7.43 -8.88
C GLY A 351 14.22 8.51 -9.78
N ILE A 352 14.17 8.32 -11.10
CA ILE A 352 14.61 9.29 -12.11
C ILE A 352 13.66 10.48 -12.11
N SER A 353 12.34 10.30 -12.16
CA SER A 353 11.41 11.45 -12.17
C SER A 353 11.60 12.34 -10.94
N ASN A 354 11.79 11.76 -9.76
CA ASN A 354 12.07 12.51 -8.53
C ASN A 354 13.51 13.07 -8.56
N GLY A 355 14.52 12.25 -8.87
CA GLY A 355 15.94 12.61 -8.86
C GLY A 355 16.39 13.58 -9.95
N THR A 356 15.77 13.56 -11.12
CA THR A 356 16.07 14.47 -12.24
C THR A 356 15.47 15.84 -11.99
N TYR A 357 14.30 15.93 -11.35
CA TYR A 357 13.79 17.21 -10.84
C TYR A 357 14.80 17.86 -9.89
N PHE A 358 15.37 17.07 -8.96
CA PHE A 358 16.43 17.56 -8.07
C PHE A 358 17.73 17.88 -8.82
N GLY A 359 18.14 17.05 -9.77
CA GLY A 359 19.34 17.28 -10.58
C GLY A 359 19.27 18.55 -11.42
N PHE A 360 18.11 18.85 -12.03
CA PHE A 360 17.89 20.09 -12.76
C PHE A 360 17.85 21.31 -11.82
N LYS A 361 17.22 21.21 -10.64
CA LYS A 361 17.32 22.27 -9.61
C LYS A 361 18.77 22.53 -9.17
N MET A 362 19.63 21.50 -9.14
CA MET A 362 21.05 21.66 -8.81
C MET A 362 21.85 22.34 -9.94
N GLN A 363 21.47 22.16 -11.20
CA GLN A 363 22.12 22.79 -12.36
C GLN A 363 21.62 24.21 -12.63
N GLU A 364 20.34 24.50 -12.34
CA GLU A 364 19.75 25.84 -12.47
C GLU A 364 20.47 26.85 -11.56
N GLN A 365 20.89 26.43 -10.36
CA GLN A 365 21.71 27.23 -9.42
C GLN A 365 23.16 27.47 -9.88
N GLN A 366 23.64 26.78 -10.93
CA GLN A 366 25.03 26.88 -11.39
C GLN A 366 25.20 27.82 -12.57
N VAL A 367 24.12 28.35 -13.16
CA VAL A 367 24.23 29.37 -14.20
C VAL A 367 24.35 30.72 -13.51
N PRO A 368 25.53 31.37 -13.50
CA PRO A 368 25.65 32.71 -12.96
C PRO A 368 24.74 33.62 -13.78
N THR A 369 23.92 34.43 -13.12
CA THR A 369 23.25 35.55 -13.79
C THR A 369 24.32 36.33 -14.56
N PRO A 370 24.21 36.49 -15.90
CA PRO A 370 25.16 37.32 -16.61
C PRO A 370 25.07 38.71 -16.00
N THR A 371 26.16 39.16 -15.39
CA THR A 371 26.33 40.53 -14.96
C THR A 371 26.31 41.39 -16.21
N GLY A 372 25.12 41.83 -16.60
CA GLY A 372 24.94 42.91 -17.55
C GLY A 372 25.46 44.18 -16.88
N THR A 373 26.71 44.52 -17.15
CA THR A 373 27.24 45.87 -16.92
C THR A 373 27.84 46.40 -18.22
N ALA A 374 27.28 47.53 -18.63
CA ALA A 374 27.65 48.49 -19.69
C ALA A 374 26.79 48.40 -20.96
#